data_AF-A0AAD4ZCE4-F1
#
_entry.id   AF-A0AAD4ZCE4-F1
#
_cell.length_a   1.000
_cell.length_b   1.000
_cell.length_c   1.000
_cell.angle_alpha   90.00
_cell.angle_beta   90.00
_cell.angle_gamma   90.00
#
_symmetry.space_group_name_H-M   'P 1'
#
loop_
_entity.id
_entity.type
_entity.pdbx_description
1 polymer ?
#
loop_
_entity_poly.entity_id
_entity_poly.type
_entity_poly.pdbx_seq_one_letter_code
_entity_poly.pdbx_strand_id
1 'polypeptide(L)'
;MLLGHSKGGVDAAAALSINWCDLKDKVAGLALVQSPYGGTPLASDILRERQIVDEETRRIMELLMCKLIKVIAPMPELVESPLYDIRALEDLSYEKRKEFIMKHELPYEHKHSHL
;
A
#
# COMPACT_ATOMS: atom_id res chain seq x y z
N MET A 1 8.80 7.05 -16.12
CA MET A 1 8.03 7.65 -15.01
C MET A 1 7.10 6.57 -14.47
N LEU A 2 7.06 6.35 -13.16
CA LEU A 2 6.06 5.52 -12.49
C LEU A 2 5.09 6.44 -11.76
N LEU A 3 3.79 6.30 -12.05
CA LEU A 3 2.71 7.00 -11.35
C LEU A 3 1.91 5.95 -10.60
N GLY A 4 1.91 6.04 -9.27
CA GLY A 4 1.24 5.09 -8.41
C GLY A 4 0.16 5.75 -7.57
N HIS A 5 -1.02 5.14 -7.53
CA HIS A 5 -2.13 5.55 -6.67
C HIS A 5 -2.38 4.51 -5.59
N SER A 6 -2.67 4.96 -4.36
CA SER A 6 -2.96 4.06 -3.23
C SER A 6 -1.89 2.96 -3.09
N LYS A 7 -2.28 1.69 -2.96
CA LYS A 7 -1.37 0.53 -2.89
C LYS A 7 -0.43 0.42 -4.10
N GLY A 8 -0.88 0.79 -5.31
CA GLY A 8 -0.02 0.75 -6.51
C GLY A 8 1.21 1.65 -6.40
N GLY A 9 1.13 2.78 -5.69
CA GLY A 9 2.31 3.61 -5.43
C GLY A 9 3.23 3.07 -4.35
N VAL A 10 2.67 2.36 -3.37
CA VAL A 10 3.45 1.63 -2.37
C VAL A 10 4.25 0.51 -3.03
N ASP A 11 3.62 -0.25 -3.93
CA ASP A 11 4.25 -1.34 -4.68
C ASP A 11 5.30 -0.81 -5.67
N ALA A 12 5.03 0.30 -6.36
CA ALA A 12 5.99 0.96 -7.26
C ALA A 12 7.24 1.46 -6.50
N ALA A 13 7.04 2.03 -5.30
CA ALA A 13 8.15 2.44 -4.45
C ALA A 13 8.96 1.22 -3.97
N ALA A 14 8.29 0.14 -3.58
CA ALA A 14 8.96 -1.10 -3.18
C ALA A 14 9.79 -1.71 -4.31
N ALA A 15 9.23 -1.76 -5.53
CA ALA A 15 9.94 -2.25 -6.72
C ALA A 15 11.21 -1.45 -6.99
N LEU A 16 11.15 -0.12 -6.87
CA LEU A 16 12.30 0.76 -7.03
C LEU A 16 13.35 0.58 -5.92
N SER A 17 12.95 0.46 -4.66
CA SER A 17 13.90 0.26 -3.56
C SER A 17 14.60 -1.10 -3.63
N ILE A 18 13.90 -2.16 -4.06
CA ILE A 18 14.45 -3.53 -4.10
C ILE A 18 15.31 -3.73 -5.36
N ASN A 19 14.84 -3.27 -6.52
CA ASN A 19 15.46 -3.56 -7.82
C ASN A 19 16.11 -2.31 -8.43
N TRP A 20 16.64 -1.42 -7.59
CA TRP A 20 17.18 -0.13 -8.03
C TRP A 20 18.24 -0.28 -9.14
N CYS A 21 19.18 -1.22 -8.96
CA CYS A 21 20.25 -1.49 -9.93
C CYS A 21 19.73 -1.76 -11.34
N ASP A 22 18.57 -2.43 -11.45
CA ASP A 22 17.97 -2.80 -12.73
C ASP A 22 17.03 -1.74 -13.29
N LEU A 23 16.51 -0.85 -12.44
CA LEU A 23 15.46 0.11 -12.77
C LEU A 23 15.95 1.55 -12.94
N LYS A 24 17.10 1.91 -12.37
CA LYS A 24 17.62 3.29 -12.36
C LYS A 24 17.71 3.94 -13.75
N ASP A 25 18.08 3.17 -14.78
CA ASP A 25 18.25 3.68 -16.15
C ASP A 25 16.96 3.56 -16.99
N LYS A 26 15.90 2.99 -16.40
CA LYS A 26 14.60 2.74 -17.06
C LYS A 26 13.49 3.64 -16.50
N VAL A 27 13.62 4.06 -15.25
CA VAL A 27 12.59 4.82 -14.54
C VAL A 27 13.07 6.25 -14.28
N ALA A 28 12.53 7.20 -15.04
CA ALA A 28 12.84 8.62 -14.86
C ALA A 28 12.42 9.22 -13.50
N GLY A 29 11.55 8.56 -12.74
CA GLY A 29 11.05 9.06 -11.46
C GLY A 29 9.77 8.36 -11.00
N LEU A 30 9.40 8.61 -9.74
CA LEU A 30 8.22 8.08 -9.06
C LEU A 30 7.33 9.23 -8.59
N ALA A 31 6.05 9.19 -8.96
CA ALA A 31 5.01 10.08 -8.46
C ALA A 31 3.96 9.27 -7.68
N LEU A 32 3.68 9.71 -6.45
CA LEU A 32 2.75 9.06 -5.53
C LEU A 32 1.48 9.92 -5.40
N VAL A 33 0.32 9.32 -5.63
CA VAL A 33 -0.98 10.00 -5.51
C VAL A 33 -1.80 9.28 -4.47
N GLN A 34 -1.99 9.91 -3.31
CA GLN A 34 -2.73 9.32 -2.18
C GLN A 34 -2.23 7.91 -1.81
N SER A 35 -0.94 7.66 -2.01
CA SER A 35 -0.32 6.39 -1.66
C SER A 35 0.15 6.45 -0.20
N PRO A 36 -0.32 5.55 0.66
CA PRO A 36 0.07 5.50 2.06
C PRO A 36 1.50 4.93 2.19
N TYR A 37 2.51 5.67 1.73
CA TYR A 37 3.91 5.22 1.69
C TYR A 37 4.42 4.80 3.08
N GLY A 38 4.10 5.59 4.11
CA GLY A 38 4.38 5.30 5.52
C GLY A 38 3.30 4.47 6.23
N GLY A 39 2.30 3.98 5.50
CA GLY A 39 1.15 3.26 6.03
C GLY A 39 -0.07 4.16 6.24
N THR A 40 -1.19 3.55 6.59
CA THR A 40 -2.46 4.23 6.86
C THR A 40 -3.02 3.82 8.23
N PRO A 41 -3.49 4.77 9.05
CA PRO A 41 -4.10 4.46 10.35
C PRO A 41 -5.30 3.53 10.20
N LEU A 42 -6.04 3.65 9.08
CA LEU A 42 -7.17 2.77 8.79
C LEU A 42 -6.77 1.29 8.75
N ALA A 43 -5.64 0.96 8.11
CA ALA A 43 -5.16 -0.42 8.04
C ALA A 43 -4.67 -0.90 9.41
N SER A 44 -3.98 -0.03 10.15
CA SER A 44 -3.56 -0.32 11.52
C SER A 44 -4.75 -0.55 12.46
N ASP A 45 -5.83 0.21 12.33
CA ASP A 45 -7.03 0.09 13.16
C ASP A 45 -7.86 -1.16 12.80
N ILE A 46 -7.95 -1.49 11.51
CA ILE A 46 -8.55 -2.75 11.05
C ILE A 46 -7.73 -3.95 11.53
N LEU A 47 -6.40 -3.87 11.64
CA LEU A 47 -5.59 -5.01 12.10
C LEU A 47 -5.47 -5.08 13.62
N ARG A 48 -5.71 -3.98 14.33
CA ARG A 48 -5.65 -3.96 15.79
C ARG A 48 -6.84 -4.70 16.37
N GLU A 49 -6.58 -5.70 17.20
CA GLU A 49 -7.63 -6.30 18.01
C GLU A 49 -8.03 -5.31 19.12
N ARG A 50 -9.32 -4.99 19.18
CA ARG A 50 -10.02 -4.25 20.25
C ARG A 50 -9.73 -2.74 20.39
N GLN A 51 -10.32 -1.92 19.52
CA GLN A 51 -10.78 -0.58 19.94
C GLN A 51 -12.31 -0.49 19.83
N ILE A 52 -12.90 0.22 20.80
CA ILE A 52 -14.36 0.41 21.03
C ILE A 52 -15.02 1.30 19.93
N VAL A 53 -14.31 1.61 18.85
CA VAL A 53 -14.88 2.32 17.70
C VAL A 53 -15.70 1.32 16.90
N ASP A 54 -16.99 1.28 17.25
CA ASP A 54 -18.12 0.71 16.52
C ASP A 54 -17.74 -0.43 15.54
N GLU A 55 -17.80 -1.66 16.05
CA GLU A 55 -17.58 -2.92 15.30
C GLU A 55 -18.37 -2.92 13.97
N GLU A 56 -19.53 -2.27 13.93
CA GLU A 56 -20.33 -2.08 12.72
C GLU A 56 -19.63 -1.17 11.70
N THR A 57 -19.15 0.01 12.09
CA THR A 57 -18.37 0.91 11.22
C THR A 57 -17.14 0.21 10.64
N ARG A 58 -16.38 -0.53 11.46
CA ARG A 58 -15.23 -1.31 10.99
C ARG A 58 -15.64 -2.33 9.93
N ARG A 59 -16.70 -3.09 10.20
CA ARG A 59 -17.20 -4.12 9.28
C ARG A 59 -17.74 -3.52 7.98
N ILE A 60 -18.36 -2.35 8.04
CA ILE A 60 -18.78 -1.59 6.85
C ILE A 60 -17.55 -1.15 6.06
N MET A 61 -16.51 -0.63 6.71
CA MET A 61 -15.27 -0.20 6.05
C MET A 61 -14.53 -1.37 5.38
N GLU A 62 -14.42 -2.51 6.08
CA GLU A 62 -13.87 -3.74 5.53
C GLU A 62 -14.68 -4.19 4.30
N LEU A 63 -16.02 -4.25 4.41
CA LEU A 63 -16.89 -4.61 3.29
C LEU A 63 -16.78 -3.65 2.11
N LEU A 64 -16.64 -2.34 2.37
CA LEU A 64 -16.46 -1.33 1.34
C LEU A 64 -15.11 -1.50 0.64
N MET A 65 -14.02 -1.69 1.39
CA MET A 65 -12.69 -1.92 0.83
C MET A 65 -12.63 -3.22 0.02
N CYS A 66 -13.11 -4.34 0.57
CA CYS A 66 -13.21 -5.62 -0.15
C CYS A 66 -14.07 -5.48 -1.41
N LYS A 67 -15.21 -4.78 -1.36
CA LYS A 67 -16.05 -4.55 -2.55
C LYS A 67 -15.36 -3.65 -3.57
N LEU A 68 -14.67 -2.60 -3.13
CA LEU A 68 -13.98 -1.67 -4.03
C LEU A 68 -12.85 -2.40 -4.78
N ILE A 69 -12.06 -3.21 -4.08
CA ILE A 69 -11.00 -4.04 -4.67
C ILE A 69 -11.60 -4.99 -5.70
N LYS A 70 -12.70 -5.67 -5.37
CA LYS A 70 -13.39 -6.62 -6.27
C LYS A 70 -14.03 -5.96 -7.49
N VAL A 71 -14.53 -4.72 -7.35
CA VAL A 71 -15.19 -3.97 -8.44
C VAL A 71 -14.16 -3.32 -9.37
N ILE A 72 -13.06 -2.81 -8.84
CA ILE A 72 -12.01 -2.13 -9.62
C ILE A 72 -11.07 -3.14 -10.30
N ALA A 73 -10.85 -4.30 -9.68
CA ALA A 73 -10.07 -5.39 -10.25
C ALA A 73 -10.94 -6.65 -10.39
N PRO A 74 -11.75 -6.78 -11.45
CA PRO A 74 -12.47 -8.01 -11.76
C PRO A 74 -11.47 -9.03 -12.32
N MET A 75 -10.58 -9.56 -11.48
CA MET A 75 -9.65 -10.63 -11.84
C MET A 75 -10.14 -11.94 -11.20
N PRO A 76 -10.81 -12.82 -11.96
CA PRO A 76 -11.55 -13.95 -11.39
C PRO A 76 -10.68 -14.98 -10.64
N GLU A 77 -9.36 -15.03 -10.87
CA GLU A 77 -8.47 -16.03 -10.27
C GLU A 77 -7.81 -15.61 -8.93
N LEU A 78 -7.87 -14.34 -8.53
CA LEU A 78 -7.27 -13.84 -7.27
C LEU A 78 -8.30 -13.35 -6.22
N VAL A 79 -9.58 -13.31 -6.59
CA VAL A 79 -10.65 -12.64 -5.82
C VAL A 79 -11.33 -13.53 -4.77
N GLU A 80 -11.06 -14.84 -4.75
CA GLU A 80 -11.76 -15.76 -3.82
C GLU A 80 -11.12 -15.86 -2.43
N SER A 81 -9.89 -15.37 -2.21
CA SER A 81 -9.23 -15.56 -0.91
C SER A 81 -9.40 -14.34 0.01
N PRO A 82 -10.12 -14.46 1.15
CA PRO A 82 -10.16 -13.41 2.18
C PRO A 82 -8.76 -13.12 2.78
N LEU A 83 -7.77 -14.01 2.58
CA LEU A 83 -6.39 -13.74 2.97
C LEU A 83 -5.72 -12.66 2.12
N TYR A 84 -6.16 -12.42 0.87
CA TYR A 84 -5.57 -11.39 0.02
C TYR A 84 -5.84 -9.99 0.58
N ASP A 85 -7.09 -9.75 1.01
CA ASP A 85 -7.51 -8.48 1.58
C ASP A 85 -6.78 -8.19 2.89
N ILE A 86 -6.59 -9.21 3.75
CA ILE A 86 -5.83 -9.09 5.00
C ILE A 86 -4.35 -8.78 4.74
N ARG A 87 -3.71 -9.47 3.78
CA ARG A 87 -2.30 -9.20 3.44
C ARG A 87 -2.09 -7.81 2.86
N ALA A 88 -3.03 -7.34 2.04
CA ALA A 88 -3.00 -5.99 1.51
C ALA A 88 -3.14 -4.95 2.64
N LEU A 89 -4.03 -5.18 3.59
CA LEU A 89 -4.15 -4.36 4.80
C LEU A 89 -2.87 -4.40 5.65
N GLU A 90 -2.30 -5.59 5.88
CA GLU A 90 -1.05 -5.75 6.64
C GLU A 90 0.08 -4.95 6.02
N ASP A 91 0.27 -5.05 4.72
CA ASP A 91 1.29 -4.29 3.99
C ASP A 91 1.08 -2.78 4.12
N LEU A 92 -0.17 -2.31 4.19
CA LEU A 92 -0.49 -0.89 4.38
C LEU A 92 -0.46 -0.42 5.84
N SER A 93 -0.23 -1.30 6.81
CA SER A 93 -0.13 -0.93 8.21
C SER A 93 1.13 -0.11 8.50
N TYR A 94 1.06 0.80 9.48
CA TYR A 94 2.20 1.63 9.86
C TYR A 94 3.44 0.80 10.21
N GLU A 95 3.28 -0.26 11.00
CA GLU A 95 4.39 -1.11 11.44
C GLU A 95 5.08 -1.79 10.27
N LYS A 96 4.32 -2.39 9.34
CA LYS A 96 4.91 -3.06 8.18
C LYS A 96 5.58 -2.10 7.21
N ARG A 97 4.97 -0.94 6.98
CA ARG A 97 5.60 0.09 6.14
C ARG A 97 6.87 0.64 6.76
N LYS A 98 6.89 0.86 8.07
CA LYS A 98 8.08 1.29 8.80
C LYS A 98 9.20 0.24 8.72
N GLU A 99 8.89 -1.02 9.00
CA GLU A 99 9.85 -2.14 8.88
C GLU A 99 10.44 -2.21 7.46
N PHE A 100 9.61 -2.07 6.43
CA PHE A 100 10.04 -2.10 5.04
C PHE A 100 10.97 -0.92 4.71
N ILE A 101 10.56 0.31 5.02
CA ILE A 101 11.31 1.53 4.67
C ILE A 101 12.67 1.54 5.36
N MET A 102 12.74 1.11 6.63
CA MET A 102 14.01 1.04 7.37
C MET A 102 15.03 0.09 6.73
N LYS A 103 14.56 -0.92 5.97
CA LYS A 103 15.42 -1.89 5.28
C LYS A 103 15.66 -1.53 3.82
N HIS A 104 14.70 -0.86 3.19
CA HIS A 104 14.63 -0.61 1.75
C HIS A 104 14.32 0.86 1.46
N GLU A 105 15.24 1.74 1.87
CA GLU A 105 15.13 3.17 1.60
C GLU A 105 15.08 3.45 0.09
N LEU A 106 14.26 4.42 -0.31
CA LEU A 106 14.29 4.90 -1.68
C LEU A 106 15.64 5.62 -1.93
N PRO A 107 16.28 5.38 -3.10
CA PRO A 107 17.54 6.02 -3.43
C PRO A 107 17.42 7.55 -3.42
N TYR A 108 18.42 8.20 -2.84
CA TYR A 108 18.41 9.64 -2.54
C TYR A 108 18.29 10.54 -3.78
N GLU A 109 18.67 10.03 -4.95
CA GLU A 109 18.65 10.74 -6.24
C GLU A 109 17.25 11.17 -6.69
N HIS A 110 16.19 10.64 -6.09
CA HIS A 110 14.79 11.00 -6.40
C HIS A 110 14.07 11.80 -5.30
N LYS A 111 14.76 12.31 -4.27
CA LYS A 111 14.17 13.26 -3.31
C LYS A 111 14.08 14.67 -3.90
N HIS A 112 13.25 14.83 -4.93
CA HIS A 112 12.74 16.15 -5.35
C HIS A 112 11.28 16.25 -4.94
N SER A 113 11.06 16.45 -3.64
CA SER A 113 9.75 16.81 -3.11
C SER A 113 9.45 18.27 -3.45
N HIS A 114 8.78 18.50 -4.58
CA HIS A 114 7.93 19.67 -4.75
C HIS A 114 6.52 19.29 -4.27
N LEU A 115 6.37 19.21 -2.95
CA LEU A 115 5.08 19.25 -2.24
C LEU A 115 5.25 20.23 -1.08
#